data_AF-A0A511DA62-F1
#
_entry.id   AF-A0A511DA62-F1
#
_cell.length_a   1.000
_cell.length_b   1.000
_cell.length_c   1.000
_cell.angle_alpha   90.00
_cell.angle_beta   90.00
_cell.angle_gamma   90.00
#
_symmetry.space_group_name_H-M   'P 1'
#
loop_
_entity.id
_entity.type
_entity.pdbx_description
1 polymer ?
#
loop_
_entity_poly.entity_id
_entity_poly.type
_entity_poly.pdbx_seq_one_letter_code
_entity_poly.pdbx_strand_id
1 'polypeptide(L)' 'MSRPDWLPTSSVDVNVHLFEISTLRPYLYPDEQRATVRVEGTGGTTTLYAERDGLARLRDVLADVVAQLDAARHNRAA' A
#
# COMPACT_ATOMS: atom_id res chain seq x y z
N MET A 1 -11.20 27.15 8.48
CA MET A 1 -12.56 26.96 9.05
C MET A 1 -12.72 25.50 9.37
N SER A 2 -12.99 25.14 10.64
CA SER A 2 -13.14 23.75 11.08
C SER A 2 -14.55 23.24 10.76
N ARG A 3 -14.66 21.98 10.34
CA ARG A 3 -15.94 21.33 9.99
C ARG A 3 -16.80 21.15 11.27
N PRO A 4 -18.09 21.52 11.27
CA PRO A 4 -18.97 21.32 12.43
C PRO A 4 -19.22 19.84 12.77
N ASP A 5 -19.19 19.54 14.07
CA ASP A 5 -19.16 18.18 14.65
C ASP A 5 -20.46 17.38 14.45
N TRP A 6 -21.55 18.06 14.08
CA TRP A 6 -22.88 17.48 13.86
C TRP A 6 -23.09 16.95 12.44
N LEU A 7 -22.12 17.14 11.54
CA LEU A 7 -22.19 16.59 10.18
C LEU A 7 -21.87 15.09 10.21
N PRO A 8 -22.74 14.23 9.64
CA PRO A 8 -22.46 12.80 9.53
C PRO A 8 -21.10 12.58 8.88
N THR A 9 -20.24 11.82 9.54
CA THR A 9 -18.94 11.42 8.98
C THR A 9 -19.03 9.97 8.59
N SER A 10 -18.95 9.70 7.30
CA SER A 10 -18.74 8.36 6.77
C SER A 10 -17.24 8.14 6.58
N SER A 11 -16.69 7.12 7.22
CA SER A 11 -15.40 6.55 6.84
C SER A 11 -15.64 5.44 5.81
N VAL A 12 -14.76 5.37 4.80
CA VAL A 12 -14.74 4.27 3.84
C VAL A 12 -13.40 3.60 3.97
N ASP A 13 -13.40 2.36 4.44
CA ASP A 13 -12.21 1.52 4.52
C ASP A 13 -12.15 0.62 3.28
N VAL A 14 -11.10 0.77 2.48
CA VAL A 14 -10.86 -0.05 1.29
C VAL A 14 -9.75 -1.04 1.61
N ASN A 15 -10.10 -2.32 1.72
CA ASN A 15 -9.14 -3.40 1.89
C ASN A 15 -8.71 -3.92 0.52
N VAL A 16 -7.41 -3.86 0.24
CA VAL A 16 -6.84 -4.40 -1.00
C VAL A 16 -6.12 -5.69 -0.68
N HIS A 17 -6.61 -6.80 -1.24
CA HIS A 17 -5.86 -8.06 -1.25
C HIS A 17 -5.07 -8.17 -2.54
N LEU A 18 -3.74 -8.28 -2.41
CA LEU A 18 -2.83 -8.56 -3.50
C LEU A 18 -2.73 -10.07 -3.67
N PHE A 19 -3.24 -10.58 -4.79
CA PHE A 19 -3.08 -11.98 -5.18
C PHE A 19 -1.83 -12.14 -6.04
N GLU A 20 -1.33 -13.36 -6.17
CA GLU A 20 -0.17 -13.67 -7.03
C GLU A 20 -0.39 -13.23 -8.49
N ILE A 21 -1.64 -13.26 -8.96
CA ILE A 21 -2.02 -12.81 -10.31
C ILE A 21 -2.15 -11.28 -10.44
N SER A 22 -2.07 -10.54 -9.33
CA SER A 22 -2.19 -9.08 -9.36
C SER A 22 -0.96 -8.47 -10.01
N THR A 23 -1.17 -7.58 -10.99
CA THR A 23 -0.07 -6.85 -11.63
C THR A 23 0.15 -5.53 -10.91
N LEU A 24 1.41 -5.24 -10.56
CA LEU A 24 1.84 -3.96 -9.99
C LEU A 24 2.52 -3.12 -11.07
N ARG A 25 1.93 -1.98 -11.43
CA ARG A 25 2.48 -1.05 -12.44
C ARG A 25 2.84 0.29 -11.81
N PRO A 26 4.13 0.66 -11.74
CA PRO A 26 4.53 1.98 -11.28
C PRO A 26 4.34 3.04 -12.37
N TYR A 27 3.88 4.23 -11.97
CA TYR A 27 3.91 5.45 -12.77
C TYR A 27 4.70 6.51 -12.00
N LEU A 28 5.71 7.08 -12.66
CA LEU A 28 6.68 7.98 -12.03
C LEU A 28 6.41 9.42 -12.45
N TYR A 29 6.53 10.35 -11.50
CA TYR A 29 6.40 11.79 -11.70
C TYR A 29 7.64 12.47 -11.09
N PRO A 30 8.77 12.49 -11.80
CA PRO A 30 10.06 12.93 -11.24
C PRO A 30 10.06 14.38 -10.76
N ASP A 31 9.44 15.28 -11.54
CA ASP A 31 9.37 16.71 -11.22
C ASP A 31 8.59 17.00 -9.93
N GLU A 32 7.70 16.08 -9.56
CA GLU A 32 6.87 16.15 -8.36
C GLU A 32 7.41 15.26 -7.22
N GLN A 33 8.57 14.62 -7.41
CA GLN A 33 9.17 13.64 -6.50
C GLN A 33 8.16 12.59 -6.01
N ARG A 34 7.38 12.05 -6.95
CA ARG A 34 6.21 11.24 -6.65
C ARG A 34 6.12 10.01 -7.53
N ALA A 35 5.45 8.97 -7.04
CA ALA A 35 4.97 7.87 -7.87
C ALA A 35 3.56 7.44 -7.47
N THR A 36 2.89 6.76 -8.40
CA THR A 36 1.73 5.93 -8.09
C THR A 36 2.03 4.49 -8.44
N VAL A 37 1.45 3.55 -7.70
CA VAL A 37 1.52 2.12 -8.01
C VAL A 37 0.11 1.63 -8.26
N ARG A 38 -0.18 1.28 -9.51
CA ARG A 38 -1.44 0.69 -9.90
C ARG A 38 -1.40 -0.82 -9.64
N VAL A 39 -2.38 -1.30 -8.90
CA VAL A 39 -2.68 -2.71 -8.67
C VAL A 39 -3.83 -3.10 -9.58
N GLU A 40 -3.58 -3.99 -10.53
CA GLU A 40 -4.58 -4.52 -11.45
C GLU A 40 -4.89 -5.98 -11.08
N GLY A 41 -6.16 -6.30 -10.85
CA GLY A 41 -6.63 -7.66 -10.57
C GLY A 41 -8.00 -7.92 -11.19
N THR A 42 -8.46 -9.17 -11.09
CA THR A 42 -9.75 -9.61 -11.67
C THR A 42 -10.96 -8.87 -11.09
N GLY A 43 -10.88 -8.40 -9.84
CA GLY A 43 -11.94 -7.68 -9.15
C GLY A 43 -11.91 -6.16 -9.30
N GLY A 44 -10.92 -5.59 -9.99
CA GLY A 44 -10.81 -4.15 -10.18
C GLY A 44 -9.37 -3.63 -10.20
N THR A 45 -9.26 -2.31 -10.17
CA THR A 45 -7.99 -1.60 -10.15
C THR A 45 -7.92 -0.67 -8.94
N THR A 46 -6.83 -0.72 -8.21
CA THR A 46 -6.55 0.23 -7.13
C THR A 46 -5.24 0.96 -7.42
N THR A 47 -5.14 2.23 -7.04
CA THR A 47 -3.91 3.02 -7.21
C THR A 47 -3.45 3.50 -5.85
N LEU A 48 -2.27 3.06 -5.44
CA LEU A 48 -1.58 3.62 -4.28
C LEU A 48 -0.88 4.91 -4.71
N TYR A 49 -1.14 5.99 -3.99
CA TYR A 49 -0.50 7.28 -4.16
C TYR A 49 0.40 7.56 -2.96
N ALA A 50 1.67 7.89 -3.20
CA ALA A 50 2.56 8.38 -2.16
C ALA A 50 3.70 9.22 -2.76
N GLU A 51 4.13 10.21 -1.99
CA GLU A 51 5.37 10.94 -2.26
C GLU A 51 6.59 10.06 -1.98
N ARG A 52 7.77 10.46 -2.45
CA ARG A 52 9.02 9.69 -2.34
C ARG A 52 9.29 9.19 -0.92
N ASP A 53 9.12 10.04 0.10
CA ASP A 53 9.38 9.65 1.50
C ASP A 53 8.34 8.66 2.04
N GLY A 54 7.08 8.80 1.61
CA GLY A 54 6.03 7.83 1.90
C GLY A 54 6.32 6.46 1.27
N LEU A 55 6.82 6.45 0.03
CA LEU A 55 7.22 5.22 -0.67
C LEU A 55 8.44 4.56 -0.01
N ALA A 56 9.44 5.35 0.41
CA ALA A 56 10.61 4.83 1.12
C ALA A 56 10.21 4.20 2.46
N ARG A 57 9.34 4.87 3.23
CA ARG A 57 8.80 4.32 4.47
C ARG A 57 8.02 3.02 4.24
N LEU A 58 7.15 2.99 3.23
CA LEU A 58 6.37 1.79 2.90
C LEU A 58 7.28 0.62 2.51
N ARG A 59 8.32 0.87 1.70
CA ARG A 59 9.34 -0.13 1.35
C ARG A 59 9.97 -0.73 2.60
N ASP A 60 10.41 0.11 3.53
CA ASP A 60 11.11 -0.36 4.73
C ASP A 60 10.19 -1.20 5.64
N VAL A 61 8.92 -0.79 5.79
CA VAL A 61 7.91 -1.58 6.52
C VAL A 61 7.64 -2.93 5.85
N LEU A 62 7.46 -2.96 4.52
CA LEU A 62 7.22 -4.21 3.80
C LEU A 62 8.43 -5.15 3.86
N ALA A 63 9.64 -4.62 3.79
CA ALA A 63 10.87 -5.40 3.94
C ALA A 63 10.98 -6.05 5.32
N ASP A 64 10.65 -5.30 6.39
CA ASP A 64 10.61 -5.82 7.75
C ASP A 64 9.55 -6.92 7.92
N VAL A 65 8.33 -6.71 7.39
CA VAL A 65 7.27 -7.73 7.41
C VAL A 65 7.71 -9.02 6.72
N VAL A 66 8.36 -8.94 5.55
CA VAL A 66 8.88 -10.12 4.84
C VAL A 66 9.92 -10.83 5.69
N ALA A 67 10.86 -10.10 6.31
CA ALA A 67 11.88 -10.69 7.17
C ALA A 67 11.27 -11.43 8.38
N GLN A 68 10.22 -10.85 9.00
CA GLN A 68 9.50 -11.50 10.10
C GLN A 68 8.79 -12.79 9.66
N LEU A 69 8.14 -12.77 8.49
CA LEU A 69 7.48 -13.96 7.92
C LEU A 69 8.49 -15.07 7.61
N ASP A 70 9.63 -14.71 7.02
CA ASP A 70 10.70 -15.66 6.75
C ASP A 70 11.26 -16.27 8.04
N ALA A 71 11.53 -15.45 9.06
CA ALA A 71 11.99 -15.95 10.37
C ALA A 71 10.97 -16.90 11.01
N ALA A 72 9.68 -16.56 10.97
CA ALA A 72 8.61 -17.41 11.49
C ALA A 72 8.53 -18.77 10.77
N ARG A 73 8.76 -18.80 9.44
CA ARG A 73 8.79 -20.04 8.67
C ARG A 73 9.95 -20.95 9.09
N HIS A 74 11.15 -20.38 9.30
CA HIS A 74 12.32 -21.15 9.74
C HIS A 74 12.11 -21.76 11.13
N ASN A 75 11.54 -21.01 12.08
CA ASN A 75 11.28 -21.50 13.44
C ASN A 75 10.23 -22.61 13.50
N ARG A 76 9.34 -22.71 12.49
CA ARG A 76 8.33 -23.78 12.42
C ARG A 76 8.87 -25.10 11.85
N ALA A 77 10.00 -25.05 11.16
CA ALA A 77 10.62 -26.23 10.53
C ALA A 77 11.67 -26.91 11.43
N ALA A 78 12.02 -26.30 12.57
CA ALA A 78 12.93 -26.82 13.60
C ALA A 78 12.16 -27.46 14.75
#